data_AF-A0A520RQ09-F1
#
_entry.id   AF-A0A520RQ09-F1
#
_cell.length_a   1.000
_cell.length_b   1.000
_cell.length_c   1.000
_cell.angle_alpha   90.00
_cell.angle_beta   90.00
_cell.angle_gamma   90.00
#
_symmetry.space_group_name_H-M   'P 1'
#
loop_
_entity.id
_entity.type
_entity.pdbx_description
1 polymer ?
#
loop_
_entity_poly.entity_id
_entity_poly.type
_entity_poly.pdbx_seq_one_letter_code
_entity_poly.pdbx_strand_id
1 'polypeptide(L)' 'MTIAVGDCIPSCTLSVMGDEGPGPVSTSDLFNGKKVLLFAVPGAFTPG' A
#
# COMPACT_ATOMS: atom_id res chain seq x y z
N MET A 1 2.18 -13.68 9.25
CA MET A 1 2.25 -12.94 10.53
C MET A 1 1.10 -11.97 10.56
N THR A 2 0.38 -11.87 11.67
CA THR A 2 -0.74 -10.94 11.84
C THR A 2 -0.20 -9.63 12.38
N ILE A 3 -0.66 -8.50 11.86
CA ILE A 3 -0.31 -7.16 12.34
C ILE A 3 -1.24 -6.80 13.50
N ALA A 4 -0.71 -6.21 14.58
CA ALA A 4 -1.46 -5.72 15.72
C ALA A 4 -1.43 -4.18 15.82
N VAL A 5 -2.27 -3.63 16.70
CA VAL A 5 -2.28 -2.19 16.97
C VAL A 5 -0.95 -1.78 17.61
N GLY A 6 -0.32 -0.74 17.05
CA GLY A 6 0.98 -0.23 17.49
C GLY A 6 2.15 -0.80 16.69
N ASP A 7 1.95 -1.86 15.91
CA ASP A 7 2.99 -2.38 15.03
C ASP A 7 3.22 -1.46 13.84
N CYS A 8 4.49 -1.33 13.44
CA CYS A 8 4.82 -0.80 12.12
C CYS A 8 4.50 -1.86 11.07
N ILE A 9 3.82 -1.44 10.00
CA ILE A 9 3.60 -2.30 8.85
C ILE A 9 4.93 -2.66 8.17
N PRO A 10 5.06 -3.88 7.59
CA PRO A 10 6.27 -4.26 6.88
C PRO A 10 6.59 -3.31 5.72
N SER A 11 7.87 -2.99 5.57
CA SER A 11 8.33 -2.24 4.40
C SER A 11 8.29 -3.14 3.16
N CYS A 12 7.68 -2.65 2.08
CA CYS A 12 7.64 -3.33 0.80
C CYS A 12 7.61 -2.32 -0.35
N THR A 13 7.92 -2.80 -1.54
CA THR A 13 7.81 -2.03 -2.79
C THR A 13 6.49 -2.38 -3.47
N LEU A 14 5.68 -1.36 -3.74
CA LEU A 14 4.45 -1.44 -4.50
C LEU A 14 4.66 -0.85 -5.90
N SER A 15 3.71 -1.07 -6.81
CA SER A 15 3.67 -0.37 -8.10
C SER A 15 2.47 0.55 -8.16
N VAL A 16 2.70 1.81 -8.53
CA VAL A 16 1.65 2.83 -8.68
C VAL A 16 1.72 3.38 -10.10
N MET A 17 0.55 3.63 -10.70
CA MET A 17 0.46 4.26 -12.01
C MET A 17 0.84 5.74 -11.90
N GLY A 18 1.96 6.13 -12.51
CA GLY A 18 2.35 7.52 -12.71
C GLY A 18 2.11 7.99 -14.14
N ASP A 19 2.52 9.22 -14.44
CA ASP A 19 2.28 9.85 -15.75
C ASP A 19 2.95 9.11 -16.92
N GLU A 20 4.12 8.50 -16.66
CA GLU A 20 4.90 7.72 -17.64
C GLU A 20 4.60 6.20 -17.57
N GLY A 21 3.58 5.81 -16.79
CA GLY A 21 3.20 4.41 -16.57
C GLY A 21 3.51 3.88 -15.16
N PRO A 22 3.41 2.55 -14.94
CA PRO A 22 3.62 1.95 -13.63
C PRO A 22 5.06 2.09 -13.13
N GLY A 23 5.23 2.68 -11.95
CA GLY A 23 6.53 2.87 -11.30
C GLY A 23 6.59 2.22 -9.91
N PRO A 24 7.79 1.85 -9.43
CA PRO A 24 7.97 1.35 -8.08
C PRO A 24 7.81 2.48 -7.05
N VAL A 25 7.21 2.18 -5.90
CA VAL A 25 7.11 3.08 -4.75
C VAL A 25 7.25 2.29 -3.45
N SER A 26 7.97 2.81 -2.46
CA SER A 26 8.07 2.12 -1.16
C SER A 26 6.88 2.47 -0.26
N THR A 27 6.45 1.54 0.59
CA THR A 27 5.42 1.82 1.60
C THR A 27 5.88 2.86 2.62
N SER A 28 7.18 2.93 2.91
CA SER A 28 7.78 3.99 3.72
C SER A 28 7.52 5.39 3.14
N ASP A 29 7.71 5.57 1.82
CA ASP A 29 7.49 6.86 1.16
C ASP A 29 5.99 7.23 1.14
N LEU A 30 5.12 6.22 0.99
CA LEU A 30 3.67 6.43 0.97
C LEU A 30 3.08 6.76 2.33
N PHE A 31 3.60 6.20 3.41
CA PHE A 31 2.94 6.23 4.72
C PHE A 31 3.64 7.10 5.77
N ASN A 32 4.96 7.31 5.69
CA ASN A 32 5.67 8.09 6.71
C ASN A 32 5.18 9.54 6.76
N GLY A 33 5.01 10.04 7.99
CA GLY A 33 4.55 11.41 8.23
C GLY A 33 3.10 11.71 7.82
N LYS A 34 2.33 10.69 7.43
CA LYS A 34 0.93 10.81 7.02
C LYS A 34 0.04 9.92 7.88
N LYS A 35 -1.21 10.35 8.06
CA LYS A 35 -2.26 9.49 8.62
C LYS A 35 -3.01 8.86 7.44
N VAL A 36 -2.90 7.55 7.29
CA VAL A 36 -3.39 6.81 6.12
C VAL A 36 -4.34 5.70 6.54
N LEU A 37 -5.39 5.49 5.74
CA LEU A 37 -6.28 4.35 5.85
C LEU A 37 -6.09 3.49 4.60
N LEU A 38 -5.60 2.27 4.78
CA LEU A 38 -5.29 1.33 3.69
C LEU A 38 -6.35 0.23 3.65
N PHE A 39 -6.90 -0.02 2.45
CA PHE A 39 -7.87 -1.10 2.21
C PHE A 39 -7.26 -2.13 1.26
N ALA A 40 -7.37 -3.41 1.62
CA ALA A 40 -7.08 -4.52 0.72
C ALA A 40 -8.40 -5.09 0.20
N VAL A 41 -8.49 -5.30 -1.12
CA VAL A 41 -9.68 -5.84 -1.80
C VAL A 41 -9.30 -7.10 -2.60
N PRO A 42 -10.25 -8.00 -2.90
CA PRO A 42 -9.95 -9.30 -3.54
C PRO A 42 -9.27 -9.20 -4.91
N GLY A 43 -9.65 -8.22 -5.72
CA GLY A 43 -9.08 -8.02 -7.05
C GLY A 43 -9.77 -6.92 -7.83
N ALA A 44 -9.13 -6.48 -8.92
CA ALA A 44 -9.77 -5.61 -9.89
C ALA A 44 -10.87 -6.38 -10.64
N PHE A 45 -12.00 -5.73 -10.91
CA PHE A 45 -13.14 -6.29 -11.67
C PHE A 45 -13.78 -7.56 -11.08
N THR A 46 -13.64 -7.81 -9.78
CA THR A 46 -14.36 -8.89 -9.08
C THR A 46 -15.67 -8.33 -8.51
N PRO A 47 -16.86 -8.78 -8.98
CA PRO A 47 -18.15 -8.16 -8.62
C PRO A 47 -18.54 -8.28 -7.14
N GLY A 48 -17.91 -9.19 -6.39
CA GLY A 48 -18.31 -9.50 -5.01
C GLY A 48 -19.48 -10.46 -4.95
#